data_AF-A0A1G3BFQ1-F1
#
_entry.id   AF-A0A1G3BFQ1-F1
#
_cell.length_a   1.000
_cell.length_b   1.000
_cell.length_c   1.000
_cell.angle_alpha   90.00
_cell.angle_beta   90.00
_cell.angle_gamma   90.00
#
_symmetry.space_group_name_H-M   'P 1'
#
loop_
_entity.id
_entity.type
_entity.pdbx_description
1 polymer ?
#
loop_
_entity_poly.entity_id
_entity_poly.type
_entity_poly.pdbx_seq_one_letter_code
_entity_poly.pdbx_strand_id
1 'polypeptide(L)'
;MNFGEVPRYTVGEIERLAISFLREKCKPAVSIPIDIDYLIESEPGITLDYMQRLRDRFNTAGLVWRVSEGCFIVYIDETIANENPNFYRFTAAEELAHLKLHRKILEGITSIELAVKLLEWDGYWELDRNAKRFAAALLMPSYLVAQDARDKYRLIVNEVGFGDAEAIKRYVAELLSREYQVSSEAMSYRLNEWPIKIMEKIDEAVREQLNFLPD
;
A
#
# COMPACT_ATOMS: atom_id res chain seq x y z
N MET A 1 -25.86 1.52 -12.80
CA MET A 1 -25.70 2.78 -12.04
C MET A 1 -24.47 3.48 -12.58
N ASN A 2 -24.50 4.79 -12.82
CA ASN A 2 -23.31 5.52 -13.28
C ASN A 2 -22.68 6.22 -12.06
N PHE A 3 -21.49 5.77 -11.64
CA PHE A 3 -20.76 6.33 -10.51
C PHE A 3 -19.87 7.53 -10.88
N GLY A 4 -19.93 7.97 -12.14
CA GLY A 4 -19.12 9.07 -12.68
C GLY A 4 -17.88 8.59 -13.42
N GLU A 5 -17.02 9.53 -13.81
CA GLU A 5 -15.75 9.24 -14.45
C GLU A 5 -14.68 8.94 -13.39
N VAL A 6 -13.92 7.85 -13.58
CA VAL A 6 -12.80 7.51 -12.72
C VAL A 6 -11.63 8.46 -13.00
N PRO A 7 -11.09 9.16 -11.98
CA PRO A 7 -9.91 10.00 -12.16
C PRO A 7 -8.72 9.15 -12.64
N ARG A 8 -7.99 9.66 -13.64
CA ARG A 8 -6.80 8.99 -14.17
C ARG A 8 -5.56 9.48 -13.46
N TYR A 9 -4.71 8.55 -13.05
CA TYR A 9 -3.42 8.85 -12.45
C TYR A 9 -2.31 8.05 -13.12
N THR A 10 -1.16 8.69 -13.31
CA THR A 10 0.09 7.99 -13.54
C THR A 10 0.61 7.40 -12.23
N VAL A 11 1.45 6.37 -12.33
CA VAL A 11 2.12 5.77 -11.15
C VAL A 11 2.90 6.83 -10.36
N GLY A 12 3.57 7.77 -11.06
CA GLY A 12 4.30 8.87 -10.44
C GLY A 12 3.43 9.88 -9.70
N GLU A 13 2.21 10.13 -10.16
CA GLU A 13 1.27 10.99 -9.43
C GLU A 13 0.82 10.32 -8.15
N ILE A 14 0.44 9.05 -8.20
CA ILE A 14 0.03 8.27 -7.02
C ILE A 14 1.16 8.25 -5.98
N GLU A 15 2.38 7.95 -6.40
CA GLU A 15 3.55 7.93 -5.52
C GLU A 15 3.78 9.28 -4.83
N ARG A 16 3.70 10.39 -5.60
CA ARG A 16 3.86 11.74 -5.04
C ARG A 16 2.75 12.09 -4.05
N LEU A 17 1.50 11.72 -4.35
CA LEU A 17 0.37 11.96 -3.46
C LEU A 17 0.53 11.20 -2.13
N ALA A 18 0.92 9.92 -2.19
CA ALA A 18 1.16 9.10 -1.01
C ALA A 18 2.32 9.66 -0.16
N ILE A 19 3.45 10.00 -0.77
CA ILE A 19 4.60 10.59 -0.06
C ILE A 19 4.23 11.96 0.54
N SER A 20 3.50 12.80 -0.19
CA SER A 20 3.05 14.10 0.32
C SER A 20 2.16 13.92 1.54
N PHE A 21 1.22 12.97 1.49
CA PHE A 21 0.35 12.65 2.60
C PHE A 21 1.13 12.18 3.83
N LEU A 22 2.08 11.26 3.66
CA LEU A 22 2.94 10.80 4.75
C LEU A 22 3.77 11.93 5.38
N ARG A 23 4.34 12.81 4.57
CA ARG A 23 5.13 13.95 5.08
C ARG A 23 4.30 14.97 5.83
N GLU A 24 3.02 15.10 5.46
CA GLU A 24 2.08 15.94 6.18
C GLU A 24 1.77 15.38 7.56
N LYS A 25 1.50 14.06 7.63
CA LYS A 25 1.02 13.37 8.84
C LYS A 25 2.10 12.91 9.81
N CYS A 26 3.27 12.54 9.30
CA CYS A 26 4.35 11.93 10.07
C CYS A 26 5.54 12.90 10.22
N LYS A 27 5.35 14.00 10.95
CA LYS A 27 6.41 14.97 11.26
C LYS A 27 7.02 14.68 12.63
N PRO A 28 8.36 14.79 12.81
CA PRO A 28 9.36 15.27 11.86
C PRO A 28 9.88 14.23 10.86
N ALA A 29 9.61 12.94 11.08
CA ALA A 29 10.09 11.85 10.25
C ALA A 29 9.06 10.70 10.17
N VAL A 30 9.10 9.96 9.07
CA VAL A 30 8.30 8.76 8.85
C VAL A 30 8.99 7.56 9.50
N SER A 31 8.30 6.85 10.39
CA SER A 31 8.75 5.59 10.98
C SER A 31 8.22 4.38 10.21
N ILE A 32 9.00 3.32 10.14
CA ILE A 32 8.60 2.01 9.61
C ILE A 32 8.54 1.01 10.78
N PRO A 33 7.49 0.18 10.89
CA PRO A 33 6.30 0.12 10.03
C PRO A 33 5.42 1.37 10.17
N ILE A 34 4.68 1.70 9.10
CA ILE A 34 3.72 2.81 9.10
C ILE A 34 2.53 2.44 9.98
N ASP A 35 2.14 3.32 10.90
CA ASP A 35 0.92 3.17 11.69
C ASP A 35 -0.29 3.60 10.86
N ILE A 36 -0.95 2.63 10.22
CA ILE A 36 -2.05 2.91 9.30
C ILE A 36 -3.32 3.34 10.04
N ASP A 37 -3.54 2.80 11.24
CA ASP A 37 -4.69 3.15 12.08
C ASP A 37 -4.58 4.61 12.48
N TYR A 38 -3.40 5.06 12.95
CA TYR A 38 -3.14 6.47 13.22
C TYR A 38 -3.37 7.34 11.98
N LEU A 39 -2.92 6.93 10.79
CA LEU A 39 -3.14 7.71 9.58
C LEU A 39 -4.63 7.89 9.27
N ILE A 40 -5.44 6.83 9.42
CA ILE A 40 -6.89 6.88 9.21
C ILE A 40 -7.56 7.74 10.28
N GLU A 41 -7.28 7.50 11.56
CA GLU A 41 -7.88 8.23 12.69
C GLU A 41 -7.48 9.72 12.73
N SER A 42 -6.32 10.07 12.16
CA SER A 42 -5.89 11.46 12.02
C SER A 42 -6.64 12.24 10.95
N GLU A 43 -7.47 11.59 10.14
CA GLU A 43 -8.23 12.23 9.08
C GLU A 43 -9.57 12.78 9.57
N PRO A 44 -9.83 14.09 9.38
CA PRO A 44 -11.11 14.68 9.77
C PRO A 44 -12.29 14.00 9.05
N GLY A 45 -13.25 13.54 9.85
CA GLY A 45 -14.47 12.93 9.35
C GLY A 45 -14.28 11.50 8.84
N ILE A 46 -13.23 10.79 9.22
CA ILE A 46 -13.08 9.37 8.89
C ILE A 46 -13.06 8.56 10.20
N THR A 47 -13.92 7.55 10.26
CA THR A 47 -13.97 6.57 11.36
C THR A 47 -13.52 5.22 10.84
N LEU A 48 -12.62 4.55 11.55
CA LEU A 48 -12.27 3.15 11.33
C LEU A 48 -13.09 2.26 12.28
N ASP A 49 -13.69 1.20 11.75
CA ASP A 49 -14.47 0.24 12.53
C ASP A 49 -14.36 -1.17 11.92
N TYR A 50 -14.88 -2.18 12.63
CA TYR A 50 -14.81 -3.59 12.24
C TYR A 50 -16.19 -4.19 12.03
N MET A 51 -16.33 -5.00 10.97
CA MET A 51 -17.58 -5.67 10.66
C MET A 51 -17.38 -7.18 10.61
N GLN A 52 -18.22 -7.90 11.36
CA GLN A 52 -18.25 -9.35 11.32
C GLN A 52 -18.68 -9.85 9.95
N ARG A 53 -17.89 -10.80 9.41
CA ARG A 53 -18.21 -11.58 8.21
C ARG A 53 -18.44 -10.70 6.99
N LEU A 54 -17.74 -9.56 6.90
CA LEU A 54 -17.79 -8.68 5.74
C LEU A 54 -17.34 -9.45 4.48
N ARG A 55 -16.25 -10.22 4.60
CA ARG A 55 -15.71 -11.03 3.51
C ARG A 55 -16.67 -12.14 3.10
N ASP A 56 -17.26 -12.86 4.05
CA ASP A 56 -18.23 -13.92 3.74
C ASP A 56 -19.47 -13.37 3.03
N ARG A 57 -19.93 -12.18 3.45
CA ARG A 57 -21.21 -11.61 3.00
C ARG A 57 -21.11 -10.88 1.68
N PHE A 58 -20.00 -10.19 1.45
CA PHE A 58 -19.85 -9.25 0.33
C PHE A 58 -18.60 -9.50 -0.52
N ASN A 59 -17.85 -10.57 -0.22
CA ASN A 59 -16.62 -10.95 -0.93
C ASN A 59 -15.56 -9.84 -0.95
N THR A 60 -15.47 -9.05 0.12
CA THR A 60 -14.48 -7.99 0.29
C THR A 60 -13.94 -7.95 1.72
N ALA A 61 -12.66 -7.58 1.86
CA ALA A 61 -11.98 -7.44 3.14
C ALA A 61 -12.22 -6.07 3.79
N GLY A 62 -12.56 -5.07 2.99
CA GLY A 62 -12.77 -3.69 3.40
C GLY A 62 -13.89 -3.04 2.60
N LEU A 63 -14.54 -2.05 3.20
CA LEU A 63 -15.50 -1.18 2.54
C LEU A 63 -15.43 0.22 3.13
N VAL A 64 -15.76 1.20 2.29
CA VAL A 64 -15.94 2.57 2.70
C VAL A 64 -17.24 3.16 2.16
N TRP A 65 -17.96 3.89 3.01
CA TRP A 65 -19.10 4.71 2.58
C TRP A 65 -19.29 5.92 3.48
N ARG A 66 -20.11 6.85 2.99
CA ARG A 66 -20.45 8.08 3.68
C ARG A 66 -21.62 7.89 4.65
N VAL A 67 -21.44 8.29 5.90
CA VAL A 67 -22.48 8.25 6.96
C VAL A 67 -23.21 9.58 7.11
N SER A 68 -22.52 10.69 6.86
CA SER A 68 -23.09 12.04 6.77
C SER A 68 -22.19 12.92 5.90
N GLU A 69 -22.60 14.15 5.60
CA GLU A 69 -21.82 15.05 4.74
C GLU A 69 -20.36 15.19 5.24
N GLY A 70 -19.41 14.87 4.35
CA GLY A 70 -17.98 14.88 4.65
C GLY A 70 -17.49 13.82 5.65
N CYS A 71 -18.37 12.96 6.18
CA CYS A 71 -18.07 11.94 7.18
C CYS A 71 -18.19 10.52 6.59
N PHE A 72 -17.12 9.74 6.68
CA PHE A 72 -17.00 8.41 6.13
C PHE A 72 -16.71 7.41 7.24
N ILE A 73 -17.20 6.19 7.03
CA ILE A 73 -16.81 5.04 7.83
C ILE A 73 -16.04 4.06 6.93
N VAL A 74 -14.89 3.63 7.42
CA VAL A 74 -14.08 2.55 6.87
C VAL A 74 -14.33 1.33 7.73
N TYR A 75 -14.84 0.28 7.11
CA TYR A 75 -15.00 -1.01 7.76
C TYR A 75 -13.99 -2.00 7.25
N ILE A 76 -13.37 -2.74 8.17
CA ILE A 76 -12.53 -3.89 7.86
C ILE A 76 -13.19 -5.16 8.41
N ASP A 77 -13.04 -6.27 7.70
CA ASP A 77 -13.49 -7.57 8.19
C ASP A 77 -12.79 -7.93 9.52
N GLU A 78 -13.58 -8.22 10.57
CA GLU A 78 -13.07 -8.47 11.91
C GLU A 78 -12.13 -9.69 11.97
N THR A 79 -12.41 -10.75 11.21
CA THR A 79 -11.57 -11.95 11.18
C THR A 79 -10.19 -11.62 10.61
N ILE A 80 -10.16 -10.82 9.54
CA ILE A 80 -8.90 -10.36 8.94
C ILE A 80 -8.10 -9.49 9.91
N ALA A 81 -8.76 -8.55 10.58
CA ALA A 81 -8.11 -7.68 11.56
C ALA A 81 -7.44 -8.48 12.69
N ASN A 82 -8.07 -9.56 13.14
CA ASN A 82 -7.57 -10.38 14.24
C ASN A 82 -6.51 -11.41 13.82
N GLU A 83 -6.65 -12.02 12.65
CA GLU A 83 -5.86 -13.21 12.28
C GLU A 83 -4.72 -12.92 11.31
N ASN A 84 -4.78 -11.81 10.55
CA ASN A 84 -3.82 -11.52 9.50
C ASN A 84 -3.41 -10.04 9.48
N PRO A 85 -2.48 -9.61 10.37
CA PRO A 85 -2.12 -8.20 10.55
C PRO A 85 -1.55 -7.57 9.27
N ASN A 86 -0.77 -8.30 8.47
CA ASN A 86 -0.22 -7.77 7.22
C ASN A 86 -1.33 -7.52 6.19
N PHE A 87 -2.29 -8.44 6.07
CA PHE A 87 -3.43 -8.29 5.17
C PHE A 87 -4.35 -7.17 5.64
N TYR A 88 -4.65 -7.10 6.94
CA TYR A 88 -5.36 -6.00 7.58
C TYR A 88 -4.75 -4.64 7.23
N ARG A 89 -3.44 -4.48 7.47
CA ARG A 89 -2.72 -3.21 7.23
C ARG A 89 -2.85 -2.76 5.78
N PHE A 90 -2.73 -3.70 4.84
CA PHE A 90 -2.89 -3.39 3.43
C PHE A 90 -4.34 -3.01 3.08
N THR A 91 -5.32 -3.76 3.56
CA THR A 91 -6.75 -3.44 3.36
C THR A 91 -7.10 -2.07 3.93
N ALA A 92 -6.69 -1.77 5.16
CA ALA A 92 -6.92 -0.45 5.77
C ALA A 92 -6.28 0.69 4.95
N ALA A 93 -5.06 0.48 4.46
CA ALA A 93 -4.40 1.45 3.59
C ALA A 93 -5.09 1.63 2.23
N GLU A 94 -5.68 0.57 1.69
CA GLU A 94 -6.45 0.59 0.45
C GLU A 94 -7.77 1.37 0.61
N GLU A 95 -8.50 1.17 1.70
CA GLU A 95 -9.72 1.95 1.98
C GLU A 95 -9.41 3.44 2.20
N LEU A 96 -8.32 3.75 2.92
CA LEU A 96 -7.83 5.13 3.03
C LEU A 96 -7.47 5.71 1.65
N ALA A 97 -6.85 4.91 0.78
CA ALA A 97 -6.51 5.33 -0.56
C ALA A 97 -7.74 5.66 -1.41
N HIS A 98 -8.80 4.86 -1.31
CA HIS A 98 -10.08 5.16 -1.95
C HIS A 98 -10.62 6.53 -1.50
N LEU A 99 -10.55 6.85 -0.22
CA LEU A 99 -10.94 8.16 0.30
C LEU A 99 -10.05 9.29 -0.22
N LYS A 100 -8.74 9.08 -0.30
CA LYS A 100 -7.80 10.10 -0.78
C LYS A 100 -7.91 10.39 -2.27
N LEU A 101 -8.07 9.36 -3.08
CA LEU A 101 -8.06 9.48 -4.53
C LEU A 101 -9.46 9.65 -5.13
N HIS A 102 -10.49 9.10 -4.48
CA HIS A 102 -11.81 8.91 -5.10
C HIS A 102 -12.95 9.48 -4.27
N ARG A 103 -12.65 10.42 -3.36
CA ARG A 103 -13.65 11.08 -2.49
C ARG A 103 -14.91 11.51 -3.23
N LYS A 104 -14.77 12.13 -4.42
CA LYS A 104 -15.90 12.62 -5.22
C LYS A 104 -16.89 11.52 -5.59
N ILE A 105 -16.42 10.31 -5.87
CA ILE A 105 -17.27 9.15 -6.14
C ILE A 105 -17.90 8.66 -4.84
N LEU A 106 -17.09 8.55 -3.77
CA LEU A 106 -17.52 8.08 -2.47
C LEU A 106 -18.56 8.99 -1.78
N GLU A 107 -18.59 10.29 -2.08
CA GLU A 107 -19.65 11.20 -1.60
C GLU A 107 -21.06 10.74 -2.05
N GLY A 108 -21.16 10.01 -3.18
CA GLY A 108 -22.42 9.43 -3.64
C GLY A 108 -22.78 8.08 -3.00
N ILE A 109 -21.87 7.48 -2.22
CA ILE A 109 -22.02 6.16 -1.62
C ILE A 109 -22.47 6.34 -0.17
N THR A 110 -23.78 6.27 0.07
CA THR A 110 -24.37 6.58 1.40
C THR A 110 -24.87 5.36 2.17
N SER A 111 -24.61 4.16 1.67
CA SER A 111 -24.97 2.92 2.36
C SER A 111 -24.05 1.78 1.96
N ILE A 112 -24.05 0.72 2.76
CA ILE A 112 -23.30 -0.50 2.46
C ILE A 112 -23.77 -1.15 1.15
N GLU A 113 -25.06 -1.13 0.83
CA GLU A 113 -25.58 -1.69 -0.43
C GLU A 113 -25.06 -0.93 -1.64
N LEU A 114 -24.87 0.39 -1.53
CA LEU A 114 -24.26 1.19 -2.58
C LEU A 114 -22.75 0.93 -2.68
N ALA A 115 -22.07 0.73 -1.55
CA ALA A 115 -20.66 0.37 -1.53
C ALA A 115 -20.42 -0.99 -2.20
N VAL A 116 -21.26 -1.99 -1.92
CA VAL A 116 -21.21 -3.30 -2.58
C VAL A 116 -21.49 -3.18 -4.08
N LYS A 117 -22.50 -2.39 -4.49
CA LYS A 117 -22.76 -2.12 -5.91
C LYS A 117 -21.61 -1.39 -6.61
N LEU A 118 -20.82 -0.59 -5.88
CA LEU A 118 -19.64 0.04 -6.44
C LEU A 118 -18.57 -1.00 -6.80
N LEU A 119 -18.41 -2.06 -6.00
CA LEU A 119 -17.48 -3.16 -6.30
C LEU A 119 -17.81 -3.89 -7.61
N GLU A 120 -19.09 -3.97 -7.96
CA GLU A 120 -19.59 -4.65 -9.16
C GLU A 120 -19.53 -3.77 -10.41
N TRP A 121 -19.16 -2.49 -10.28
CA TRP A 121 -19.12 -1.56 -11.40
C TRP A 121 -17.89 -1.80 -12.27
N ASP A 122 -18.06 -1.83 -13.61
CA ASP A 122 -16.94 -2.04 -14.55
C ASP A 122 -15.78 -1.05 -14.36
N GLY A 123 -16.07 0.18 -13.92
CA GLY A 123 -15.05 1.20 -13.64
C GLY A 123 -14.26 0.95 -12.34
N TYR A 124 -14.72 0.05 -11.47
CA TYR A 124 -14.13 -0.22 -10.16
C TYR A 124 -12.70 -0.72 -10.27
N TRP A 125 -12.38 -1.53 -11.28
CA TRP A 125 -11.02 -2.03 -11.49
C TRP A 125 -9.97 -0.91 -11.55
N GLU A 126 -10.31 0.23 -12.15
CA GLU A 126 -9.40 1.37 -12.22
C GLU A 126 -9.26 2.08 -10.85
N LEU A 127 -10.35 2.18 -10.08
CA LEU A 127 -10.33 2.69 -8.70
C LEU A 127 -9.46 1.81 -7.79
N ASP A 128 -9.73 0.51 -7.81
CA ASP A 128 -9.03 -0.53 -7.05
C ASP A 128 -7.54 -0.55 -7.38
N ARG A 129 -7.18 -0.52 -8.66
CA ARG A 129 -5.77 -0.45 -9.09
C ARG A 129 -5.06 0.80 -8.56
N ASN A 130 -5.72 1.96 -8.60
CA ASN A 130 -5.14 3.21 -8.13
C ASN A 130 -5.00 3.21 -6.60
N ALA A 131 -6.01 2.70 -5.88
CA ALA A 131 -5.99 2.57 -4.43
C ALA A 131 -4.88 1.62 -3.96
N LYS A 132 -4.73 0.44 -4.58
CA LYS A 132 -3.65 -0.52 -4.26
C LYS A 132 -2.26 0.06 -4.45
N ARG A 133 -2.05 0.83 -5.52
CA ARG A 133 -0.77 1.52 -5.76
C ARG A 133 -0.48 2.57 -4.71
N PHE A 134 -1.50 3.34 -4.31
CA PHE A 134 -1.35 4.34 -3.26
C PHE A 134 -1.11 3.69 -1.90
N ALA A 135 -1.84 2.63 -1.55
CA ALA A 135 -1.64 1.84 -0.34
C ALA A 135 -0.22 1.26 -0.28
N ALA A 136 0.27 0.68 -1.38
CA ALA A 136 1.66 0.21 -1.47
C ALA A 136 2.66 1.36 -1.28
N ALA A 137 2.41 2.53 -1.88
CA ALA A 137 3.27 3.71 -1.71
C ALA A 137 3.22 4.31 -0.29
N LEU A 138 2.08 4.18 0.41
CA LEU A 138 1.97 4.55 1.82
C LEU A 138 2.76 3.60 2.70
N LEU A 139 2.49 2.30 2.60
CA LEU A 139 3.07 1.30 3.48
C LEU A 139 4.55 1.07 3.19
N MET A 140 4.98 1.24 1.94
CA MET A 140 6.35 1.02 1.48
C MET A 140 6.83 2.23 0.65
N PRO A 141 7.10 3.40 1.27
CA PRO A 141 7.49 4.60 0.55
C PRO A 141 8.78 4.39 -0.25
N SER A 142 8.78 4.74 -1.54
CA SER A 142 9.87 4.36 -2.45
C SER A 142 11.25 4.81 -1.98
N TYR A 143 11.35 6.01 -1.41
CA TYR A 143 12.62 6.55 -0.94
C TYR A 143 13.19 5.80 0.27
N LEU A 144 12.33 5.33 1.19
CA LEU A 144 12.75 4.53 2.34
C LEU A 144 13.13 3.12 1.89
N VAL A 145 12.27 2.48 1.09
CA VAL A 145 12.54 1.15 0.55
C VAL A 145 13.84 1.13 -0.25
N ALA A 146 14.08 2.16 -1.08
CA ALA A 146 15.33 2.26 -1.85
C ALA A 146 16.56 2.43 -0.98
N GLN A 147 16.45 3.15 0.14
CA GLN A 147 17.55 3.33 1.09
C GLN A 147 17.83 2.01 1.81
N ASP A 148 16.79 1.42 2.41
CA ASP A 148 16.92 0.20 3.20
C ASP A 148 17.38 -0.97 2.33
N ALA A 149 16.90 -1.07 1.08
CA ALA A 149 17.35 -2.09 0.14
C ALA A 149 18.84 -1.99 -0.20
N ARG A 150 19.38 -0.77 -0.35
CA ARG A 150 20.82 -0.57 -0.55
C ARG A 150 21.61 -1.07 0.66
N ASP A 151 21.15 -0.75 1.86
CA ASP A 151 21.79 -1.16 3.09
C ASP A 151 21.76 -2.69 3.25
N LYS A 152 20.59 -3.32 3.01
CA LYS A 152 20.46 -4.79 3.08
C LYS A 152 21.30 -5.49 2.02
N TYR A 153 21.26 -5.02 0.77
CA TYR A 153 22.08 -5.56 -0.31
C TYR A 153 23.56 -5.55 0.07
N ARG A 154 24.07 -4.39 0.51
CA ARG A 154 25.47 -4.22 0.91
C ARG A 154 25.86 -5.16 2.05
N LEU A 155 25.00 -5.32 3.07
CA LEU A 155 25.27 -6.24 4.18
C LEU A 155 25.39 -7.68 3.68
N ILE A 156 24.45 -8.14 2.86
CA ILE A 156 24.42 -9.51 2.33
C ILE A 156 25.68 -9.79 1.50
N VAL A 157 26.00 -8.96 0.51
CA VAL A 157 27.14 -9.25 -0.39
C VAL A 157 28.49 -9.16 0.32
N ASN A 158 28.61 -8.36 1.39
CA ASN A 158 29.84 -8.35 2.20
C ASN A 158 30.00 -9.62 3.05
N GLU A 159 28.91 -10.31 3.38
CA GLU A 159 28.93 -11.53 4.17
C GLU A 159 29.09 -12.79 3.30
N VAL A 160 28.34 -12.87 2.19
CA VAL A 160 28.26 -14.10 1.36
C VAL A 160 28.83 -13.93 -0.06
N GLY A 161 29.26 -12.73 -0.44
CA GLY A 161 29.77 -12.42 -1.78
C GLY A 161 28.67 -12.20 -2.84
N PHE A 162 29.08 -12.16 -4.11
CA PHE A 162 28.22 -11.91 -5.29
C PHE A 162 27.65 -13.20 -5.88
N GLY A 163 27.08 -14.05 -5.03
CA GLY A 163 26.54 -15.36 -5.41
C GLY A 163 25.31 -15.29 -6.33
N ASP A 164 24.33 -16.15 -6.06
CA ASP A 164 23.08 -16.17 -6.84
C ASP A 164 22.25 -14.88 -6.63
N ALA A 165 22.08 -14.09 -7.70
CA ALA A 165 21.29 -12.85 -7.68
C ALA A 165 19.84 -13.11 -7.25
N GLU A 166 19.22 -14.23 -7.64
CA GLU A 166 17.85 -14.57 -7.22
C GLU A 166 17.77 -14.86 -5.72
N ALA A 167 18.78 -15.53 -5.16
CA ALA A 167 18.88 -15.73 -3.72
C ALA A 167 19.02 -14.39 -2.98
N ILE A 168 19.86 -13.47 -3.47
CA ILE A 168 20.03 -12.13 -2.89
C ILE A 168 18.71 -11.35 -2.95
N LYS A 169 18.03 -11.31 -4.11
CA LYS A 169 16.75 -10.62 -4.29
C LYS A 169 15.68 -11.13 -3.33
N ARG A 170 15.52 -12.45 -3.21
CA ARG A 170 14.59 -13.06 -2.24
C ARG A 170 14.92 -12.69 -0.81
N TYR A 171 16.21 -12.72 -0.45
CA TYR A 171 16.63 -12.40 0.92
C TYR A 171 16.42 -10.92 1.26
N VAL A 172 16.73 -10.00 0.33
CA VAL A 172 16.43 -8.56 0.48
C VAL A 172 14.92 -8.35 0.66
N ALA A 173 14.09 -8.95 -0.20
CA ALA A 173 12.64 -8.82 -0.09
C ALA A 173 12.09 -9.36 1.24
N GLU A 174 12.63 -10.47 1.74
CA GLU A 174 12.19 -11.07 3.00
C GLU A 174 12.63 -10.26 4.23
N LEU A 175 13.83 -9.70 4.23
CA LEU A 175 14.27 -8.80 5.31
C LEU A 175 13.40 -7.55 5.36
N LEU A 176 13.18 -6.92 4.20
CA LEU A 176 12.38 -5.71 4.12
C LEU A 176 10.90 -5.98 4.42
N SER A 177 10.32 -7.11 3.99
CA SER A 177 8.91 -7.40 4.28
C SER A 177 8.64 -7.53 5.78
N ARG A 178 9.60 -8.11 6.53
CA ARG A 178 9.54 -8.19 7.99
C ARG A 178 9.63 -6.82 8.65
N GLU A 179 10.55 -5.96 8.17
CA GLU A 179 10.71 -4.59 8.70
C GLU A 179 9.48 -3.72 8.45
N TYR A 180 8.93 -3.79 7.24
CA TYR A 180 7.78 -3.00 6.81
C TYR A 180 6.43 -3.59 7.24
N GLN A 181 6.42 -4.80 7.81
CA GLN A 181 5.22 -5.55 8.20
C GLN A 181 4.22 -5.69 7.04
N VAL A 182 4.71 -6.20 5.92
CA VAL A 182 3.95 -6.53 4.71
C VAL A 182 4.27 -7.96 4.28
N SER A 183 3.53 -8.52 3.32
CA SER A 183 3.90 -9.81 2.74
C SER A 183 5.18 -9.71 1.91
N SER A 184 5.97 -10.78 1.86
CA SER A 184 7.16 -10.85 0.99
C SER A 184 6.81 -10.70 -0.49
N GLU A 185 5.61 -11.14 -0.89
CA GLU A 185 5.07 -10.93 -2.23
C GLU A 185 4.85 -9.44 -2.53
N ALA A 186 4.16 -8.71 -1.63
CA ALA A 186 3.93 -7.27 -1.79
C ALA A 186 5.25 -6.49 -1.85
N MET A 187 6.22 -6.83 -0.98
CA MET A 187 7.55 -6.22 -1.01
C MET A 187 8.30 -6.55 -2.31
N SER A 188 8.24 -7.79 -2.80
CA SER A 188 8.88 -8.18 -4.06
C SER A 188 8.29 -7.41 -5.25
N TYR A 189 6.96 -7.28 -5.32
CA TYR A 189 6.30 -6.42 -6.31
C TYR A 189 6.80 -4.98 -6.21
N ARG A 190 6.84 -4.41 -5.00
CA ARG A 190 7.29 -3.04 -4.76
C ARG A 190 8.74 -2.79 -5.19
N LEU A 191 9.64 -3.74 -4.93
CA LEU A 191 11.05 -3.65 -5.31
C LEU A 191 11.25 -3.80 -6.83
N ASN A 192 10.34 -4.45 -7.53
CA ASN A 192 10.39 -4.61 -8.98
C ASN A 192 9.77 -3.42 -9.74
N GLU A 193 8.80 -2.72 -9.13
CA GLU A 193 8.07 -1.65 -9.78
C GLU A 193 8.81 -0.29 -9.80
N TRP A 194 8.41 0.54 -10.76
CA TRP A 194 8.78 1.96 -10.79
C TRP A 194 8.18 2.69 -9.57
N PRO A 195 8.90 3.63 -8.93
CA PRO A 195 10.16 4.24 -9.36
C PRO A 195 11.43 3.54 -8.84
N ILE A 196 11.32 2.39 -8.16
CA ILE A 196 12.45 1.86 -7.38
C ILE A 196 13.35 0.96 -8.22
N LYS A 197 12.78 -0.05 -8.91
CA LYS A 197 13.51 -1.02 -9.77
C LYS A 197 14.75 -1.63 -9.09
N ILE A 198 14.66 -1.91 -7.79
CA ILE A 198 15.77 -2.50 -7.00
C ILE A 198 16.20 -3.85 -7.54
N MET A 199 15.26 -4.67 -8.01
CA MET A 199 15.60 -6.01 -8.48
C MET A 199 16.50 -5.96 -9.72
N GLU A 200 16.24 -5.03 -10.65
CA GLU A 200 17.10 -4.79 -11.82
C GLU A 200 18.51 -4.31 -11.39
N LYS A 201 18.57 -3.45 -10.36
CA LYS A 201 19.83 -2.93 -9.81
C LYS A 201 20.65 -3.99 -9.10
N ILE A 202 20.00 -4.94 -8.42
CA ILE A 202 20.67 -6.10 -7.81
C ILE A 202 21.29 -6.96 -8.90
N ASP A 203 20.57 -7.22 -10.00
CA ASP A 203 21.10 -8.00 -11.13
C ASP A 203 22.35 -7.35 -11.74
N GLU A 204 22.31 -6.04 -11.95
CA GLU A 204 23.44 -5.25 -12.42
C GLU A 204 24.62 -5.30 -11.45
N ALA A 205 24.39 -5.01 -10.17
CA ALA A 205 25.44 -4.98 -9.16
C ALA A 205 26.11 -6.36 -8.96
N VAL A 206 25.34 -7.45 -8.96
CA VAL A 206 25.90 -8.81 -8.85
C VAL A 206 26.73 -9.17 -10.09
N ARG A 207 26.23 -8.86 -11.29
CA ARG A 207 26.95 -9.09 -12.55
C ARG A 207 28.29 -8.35 -12.59
N GLU A 208 28.33 -7.14 -12.03
CA GLU A 208 29.51 -6.27 -12.00
C GLU A 208 30.34 -6.41 -10.72
N GLN A 209 29.92 -7.27 -9.79
CA GLN A 209 30.57 -7.49 -8.49
C GLN A 209 30.73 -6.19 -7.69
N LEU A 210 29.70 -5.34 -7.70
CA LEU A 210 29.63 -4.09 -6.95
C LEU A 210 29.02 -4.33 -5.58
N ASN A 211 29.70 -3.92 -4.50
CA ASN A 211 29.16 -4.03 -3.15
C ASN A 211 28.13 -2.93 -2.79
N PHE A 212 27.60 -2.24 -3.80
CA PHE A 212 26.57 -1.21 -3.71
C PHE A 212 25.62 -1.33 -4.90
N LEU A 213 24.39 -0.80 -4.77
CA LEU A 213 23.45 -0.76 -5.89
C LEU A 213 23.66 0.51 -6.74
N PRO A 214 23.66 0.40 -8.07
CA PRO A 214 23.73 1.55 -8.97
C PRO A 214 22.51 2.46 -8.85
N ASP A 215 22.69 3.71 -9.26
CA ASP A 215 21.64 4.74 -9.23
C ASP A 215 20.58 4.57 -10.32
#